data_AF-A0A3C0ED32-F1
#
_entry.id   AF-A0A3C0ED32-F1
#
_cell.length_a   1.000
_cell.length_b   1.000
_cell.length_c   1.000
_cell.angle_alpha   90.00
_cell.angle_beta   90.00
_cell.angle_gamma   90.00
#
_symmetry.space_group_name_H-M   'P 1'
#
loop_
_entity.id
_entity.type
_entity.pdbx_description
1 polymer ?
#
loop_
_entity_poly.entity_id
_entity_poly.type
_entity_poly.pdbx_seq_one_letter_code
_entity_poly.pdbx_strand_id
1 'polypeptide(L)' 'MEFGIEFFPDLGPGEQSDADYWAEALHLVGLCDELGYTSVRTVEHYFHPYGGY' A
#
# COMPACT_ATOMS: atom_id res chain seq x y z
N MET A 1 -13.54 -18.72 -1.98
CA MET A 1 -13.30 -17.40 -2.58
C MET A 1 -11.96 -16.94 -2.04
N GLU A 2 -11.08 -16.47 -2.89
CA GLU A 2 -9.77 -15.93 -2.49
C GLU A 2 -9.85 -14.42 -2.38
N PHE A 3 -9.23 -13.85 -1.36
CA PHE A 3 -9.27 -12.42 -1.08
C PHE A 3 -7.86 -11.89 -0.90
N GLY A 4 -7.54 -10.81 -1.62
CA GLY A 4 -6.28 -10.09 -1.51
C GLY A 4 -6.49 -8.64 -1.14
N ILE A 5 -5.39 -7.94 -0.89
CA ILE A 5 -5.36 -6.50 -0.64
C ILE A 5 -4.45 -5.80 -1.67
N GLU A 6 -4.78 -4.56 -1.99
CA GLU A 6 -4.01 -3.73 -2.92
C GLU A 6 -3.66 -2.40 -2.25
N PHE A 7 -2.37 -2.10 -2.23
CA PHE A 7 -1.83 -0.82 -1.76
C PHE A 7 -1.62 0.10 -2.96
N PHE A 8 -2.57 1.02 -3.15
CA PHE A 8 -2.52 2.07 -4.17
C PHE A 8 -2.35 3.41 -3.45
N PRO A 9 -1.16 4.04 -3.48
CA PRO A 9 -1.01 5.38 -2.90
C PRO A 9 -1.74 6.40 -3.77
N ASP A 10 -2.61 7.21 -3.18
CA ASP A 10 -3.28 8.34 -3.84
C ASP A 10 -3.24 9.56 -2.90
N LEU A 11 -2.02 9.95 -2.55
CA LEU A 11 -1.73 11.06 -1.67
C LEU A 11 -0.39 11.67 -2.08
N GLY A 12 -0.04 12.84 -1.54
CA GLY A 12 1.27 13.45 -1.75
C GLY A 12 2.02 13.77 -0.45
N PRO A 13 3.26 14.27 -0.53
CA PRO A 13 4.10 14.60 0.63
C PRO A 13 3.53 15.71 1.54
N GLY A 14 2.50 16.43 1.08
CA GLY A 14 1.75 17.40 1.90
C GLY A 14 0.72 16.78 2.83
N GLU A 15 0.42 15.49 2.67
CA GLU A 15 -0.59 14.75 3.43
C GLU A 15 0.03 13.72 4.36
N GLN A 16 1.03 12.96 3.87
CA GLN A 16 1.81 11.99 4.64
C GLN A 16 3.27 12.01 4.14
N SER A 17 4.22 11.39 4.84
CA SER A 17 5.55 11.16 4.26
C SER A 17 5.63 9.78 3.61
N ASP A 18 6.51 9.61 2.62
CA ASP A 18 6.71 8.32 1.94
C ASP A 18 7.12 7.24 2.92
N ALA A 19 7.97 7.61 3.88
CA ALA A 19 8.44 6.71 4.92
C ALA A 19 7.29 6.21 5.80
N ASP A 20 6.38 7.11 6.20
CA ASP A 20 5.24 6.73 7.04
C ASP A 20 4.24 5.87 6.26
N TYR A 21 3.92 6.23 5.01
CA TYR A 21 3.00 5.46 4.17
C TYR A 21 3.50 4.02 3.98
N TRP A 22 4.77 3.85 3.62
CA TRP A 22 5.33 2.51 3.40
C TRP A 22 5.52 1.73 4.70
N ALA A 23 5.82 2.39 5.82
CA ALA A 23 5.87 1.72 7.13
C ALA A 23 4.50 1.16 7.53
N GLU A 24 3.42 1.94 7.36
CA GLU A 24 2.05 1.51 7.63
C GLU A 24 1.61 0.40 6.68
N ALA A 25 1.88 0.53 5.38
CA ALA A 25 1.57 -0.50 4.40
C ALA A 25 2.27 -1.83 4.73
N LEU A 26 3.56 -1.81 5.07
CA LEU A 26 4.30 -3.02 5.45
C LEU A 26 3.80 -3.62 6.77
N HIS A 27 3.36 -2.81 7.72
CA HIS A 27 2.70 -3.32 8.93
C HIS A 27 1.40 -4.06 8.58
N LEU A 28 0.57 -3.49 7.70
CA LEU A 28 -0.67 -4.12 7.23
C LEU A 28 -0.40 -5.41 6.45
N VAL A 29 0.69 -5.48 5.67
CA VAL A 29 1.13 -6.72 5.02
C VAL A 29 1.40 -7.83 6.05
N GLY A 30 2.04 -7.51 7.18
CA GLY A 30 2.23 -8.50 8.26
C GLY A 30 0.90 -9.05 8.80
N LEU A 31 -0.12 -8.21 8.93
CA LEU A 31 -1.47 -8.65 9.33
C LEU A 31 -2.17 -9.49 8.26
N CYS A 32 -1.84 -9.31 6.98
CA CYS A 32 -2.42 -10.11 5.90
C CYS A 32 -2.09 -11.59 6.04
N ASP A 33 -0.86 -11.91 6.46
CA ASP A 33 -0.43 -13.28 6.73
C ASP A 33 -1.21 -13.90 7.91
N GLU A 34 -1.40 -13.14 9.00
CA GLU A 34 -2.14 -13.59 10.19
C GLU A 34 -3.64 -13.78 9.90
N LEU A 35 -4.21 -12.95 9.04
CA LEU A 35 -5.65 -12.93 8.73
C LEU A 35 -6.03 -13.82 7.53
N GLY A 36 -5.06 -14.46 6.88
CA GLY A 36 -5.30 -15.43 5.80
C GLY A 36 -5.65 -14.82 4.44
N TYR A 37 -5.14 -13.63 4.14
CA TYR A 37 -5.20 -13.06 2.80
C TYR A 37 -4.32 -13.87 1.83
N THR A 38 -4.74 -13.98 0.58
CA THR A 38 -4.06 -14.84 -0.41
C THR A 38 -3.11 -14.09 -1.33
N SER A 39 -3.19 -12.76 -1.37
CA SER A 39 -2.28 -11.92 -2.16
C SER A 39 -2.19 -10.50 -1.62
N VAL A 40 -1.01 -9.91 -1.84
CA VAL A 40 -0.73 -8.48 -1.65
C VAL A 40 -0.26 -7.94 -2.99
N ARG A 41 -0.78 -6.80 -3.41
CA ARG A 41 -0.37 -6.11 -4.64
C ARG A 41 -0.11 -4.63 -4.38
N THR A 42 0.68 -4.02 -5.25
CA THR A 42 0.82 -2.57 -5.36
C THR A 42 0.96 -2.19 -6.84
N VAL A 43 1.04 -0.91 -7.12
CA VAL A 43 1.07 -0.35 -8.48
C VAL A 43 2.39 0.34 -8.77
N GLU A 44 2.69 0.53 -10.05
CA GLU A 44 3.86 1.27 -10.51
C GLU A 44 3.38 2.44 -11.36
N HIS A 45 3.58 3.66 -10.85
CA HIS A 45 3.19 4.92 -11.48
C HIS A 45 4.30 5.93 -11.26
N TYR A 46 4.27 7.03 -12.03
CA TYR A 46 5.34 8.01 -12.06
C TYR A 46 4.79 9.43 -12.00
N PHE A 47 5.50 10.31 -11.29
CA PHE A 47 5.40 11.78 -11.32
C PHE A 47 4.14 12.42 -10.74
N HIS A 48 3.18 11.64 -10.24
CA HIS A 48 1.91 12.15 -9.72
C HIS A 48 1.50 11.45 -8.42
N PRO A 49 0.86 12.17 -7.46
CA PRO A 49 0.29 11.58 -6.24
C PRO A 49 -0.55 10.32 -6.48
N TYR A 50 -1.26 10.27 -7.62
CA TYR A 50 -2.04 9.13 -8.05
C TYR A 50 -1.15 7.94 -8.48
N GLY A 51 -0.91 7.04 -7.53
CA GLY A 51 -0.12 5.83 -7.66
C GLY A 51 1.39 6.06 -7.62
N GLY A 52 1.84 7.27 -7.96
CA GLY A 52 3.25 7.59 -8.19
C GLY A 52 3.86 8.45 -7.08
N TYR A 53 3.25 8.38 -5.90
CA TYR A 53 3.65 8.97 -4.63
C TYR A 53 5.10 9.48 -4.62
#